data_AF-A0A8T4BJJ2-F1
#
_entry.id   AF-A0A8T4BJJ2-F1
#
_cell.length_a   1.000
_cell.length_b   1.000
_cell.length_c   1.000
_cell.angle_alpha   90.00
_cell.angle_beta   90.00
_cell.angle_gamma   90.00
#
_symmetry.space_group_name_H-M   'P 1'
#
loop_
_entity.id
_entity.type
_entity.pdbx_description
1 polymer ?
#
loop_
_entity_poly.entity_id
_entity_poly.type
_entity_poly.pdbx_seq_one_letter_code
_entity_poly.pdbx_strand_id
1 'polypeptide(L)' 'MAFIVLAIVQARVGSTRLPGKVLKEINGKSLIEILFHRLSQSKKIDKFIL' A
#
# COMPACT_ATOMS: atom_id res chain seq x y z
N MET A 1 15.71 16.42 18.10
CA MET A 1 14.30 15.95 18.07
C MET A 1 14.23 14.77 17.11
N ALA A 2 13.65 13.64 17.50
CA ALA A 2 13.40 12.53 16.55
C ALA A 2 12.09 12.81 15.82
N PHE A 3 12.08 12.65 14.50
CA PHE A 3 10.87 12.76 13.68
C PHE A 3 10.35 11.37 13.34
N ILE A 4 9.05 11.16 13.45
CA ILE A 4 8.38 9.93 13.01
C ILE A 4 7.76 10.19 11.64
N VAL A 5 8.10 9.36 10.66
CA VAL A 5 7.54 9.38 9.32
C VAL A 5 6.46 8.31 9.21
N LEU A 6 5.22 8.79 9.10
CA LEU A 6 4.03 7.94 8.95
C LEU A 6 3.61 7.88 7.48
N ALA A 7 3.54 6.67 6.92
CA ALA A 7 3.02 6.46 5.57
C ALA A 7 1.55 6.02 5.63
N ILE A 8 0.67 6.79 4.98
CA ILE A 8 -0.77 6.52 4.90
C ILE A 8 -1.09 6.08 3.47
N VAL A 9 -1.62 4.87 3.31
CA VAL A 9 -1.94 4.27 2.00
C VAL A 9 -3.46 4.14 1.88
N GLN A 10 -4.12 5.07 1.22
CA GLN A 10 -5.57 4.99 1.03
C GLN A 10 -5.94 3.98 -0.06
N ALA A 11 -6.75 2.98 0.32
CA ALA A 11 -7.14 1.88 -0.54
C ALA A 11 -8.66 1.88 -0.83
N ARG A 12 -9.11 2.59 -1.88
CA ARG A 12 -10.53 2.53 -2.31
C ARG A 12 -10.83 1.30 -3.16
N VAL A 13 -11.94 0.64 -2.87
CA VAL A 13 -12.43 -0.52 -3.65
C VAL A 13 -13.33 -0.15 -4.83
N GLY A 14 -13.98 1.02 -4.80
CA GLY A 14 -14.99 1.47 -5.77
C GLY A 14 -14.47 1.97 -7.13
N SER A 15 -13.50 1.29 -7.74
CA SER A 15 -13.00 1.65 -9.08
C SER A 15 -13.97 1.22 -10.17
N THR A 16 -14.38 2.14 -11.05
CA THR A 16 -15.33 1.86 -12.14
C THR A 16 -14.64 1.34 -13.41
N ARG A 17 -13.42 1.82 -13.71
CA ARG A 17 -12.65 1.39 -14.89
C ARG A 17 -11.95 0.04 -14.71
N LEU A 18 -11.54 -0.26 -13.48
CA LEU A 18 -10.95 -1.54 -13.10
C LEU A 18 -11.50 -1.92 -11.72
N PRO A 19 -12.68 -2.56 -11.67
CA PRO A 19 -13.31 -2.99 -10.42
C PRO A 19 -12.38 -3.84 -9.57
N GLY A 20 -12.41 -3.61 -8.25
CA GLY A 20 -11.58 -4.36 -7.31
C GLY A 20 -10.07 -4.18 -7.47
N LYS A 21 -9.59 -3.14 -8.18
CA LYS A 21 -8.16 -2.92 -8.51
C LYS A 21 -7.21 -3.22 -7.34
N VAL A 22 -7.48 -2.67 -6.15
CA VAL A 22 -6.61 -2.81 -4.97
C VAL A 22 -6.44 -4.28 -4.56
N LEU A 23 -7.51 -5.08 -4.71
CA LEU A 23 -7.56 -6.50 -4.34
C LEU A 23 -7.15 -7.42 -5.48
N LYS A 24 -7.03 -6.90 -6.72
CA LYS A 24 -6.70 -7.72 -7.89
C LYS A 24 -5.33 -8.36 -7.71
N GLU A 25 -5.26 -9.67 -7.91
CA GLU A 25 -4.03 -10.44 -7.76
C GLU A 25 -3.14 -10.38 -9.01
N ILE A 26 -1.83 -10.33 -8.77
CA ILE A 26 -0.77 -10.48 -9.75
C ILE A 26 0.24 -11.45 -9.14
N ASN A 27 0.45 -12.60 -9.80
CA ASN A 27 1.35 -13.66 -9.32
C ASN A 27 1.10 -14.06 -7.85
N GLY A 28 -0.17 -14.25 -7.48
CA GLY A 28 -0.58 -14.70 -6.14
C GLY A 28 -0.45 -13.64 -5.03
N LYS A 29 -0.28 -12.36 -5.38
CA LYS A 29 -0.32 -11.24 -4.42
C LYS A 29 -1.27 -10.16 -4.92
N SER A 30 -2.10 -9.63 -4.04
CA SER A 30 -2.94 -8.48 -4.34
C SER A 30 -2.09 -7.24 -4.65
N LEU A 31 -2.62 -6.34 -5.47
CA LEU A 31 -1.92 -5.09 -5.80
C LEU A 31 -1.55 -4.25 -4.57
N ILE A 32 -2.37 -4.30 -3.52
CA ILE A 32 -2.09 -3.63 -2.24
C ILE A 32 -0.93 -4.28 -1.48
N GLU A 33 -0.83 -5.61 -1.46
CA GLU A 33 0.32 -6.31 -0.86
C GLU A 33 1.62 -5.99 -1.61
N ILE A 34 1.58 -5.94 -2.95
CA ILE A 34 2.74 -5.57 -3.76
C ILE A 34 3.17 -4.12 -3.48
N LEU A 35 2.23 -3.21 -3.19
CA LEU A 35 2.54 -1.84 -2.77
C LEU A 35 3.19 -1.83 -1.38
N PHE A 36 2.62 -2.51 -0.39
CA PHE A 36 3.19 -2.58 0.96
C PHE A 36 4.57 -3.23 0.98
N HIS A 37 4.79 -4.29 0.19
CA HIS A 37 6.11 -4.90 0.04
C HIS A 37 7.16 -3.92 -0.51
N ARG A 38 6.78 -3.03 -1.44
CA ARG A 38 7.69 -1.99 -1.95
C ARG A 38 7.95 -0.91 -0.91
N LEU A 39 6.90 -0.48 -0.20
CA LEU A 39 7.02 0.55 0.83
C LEU A 39 7.86 0.08 2.03
N SER A 40 7.79 -1.21 2.39
CA SER A 40 8.58 -1.77 3.48
C SER A 40 10.10 -1.77 3.23
N GLN A 41 10.54 -1.56 1.98
CA GLN A 41 11.96 -1.39 1.65
C GLN A 41 12.49 0.01 1.99
N SER A 42 11.63 0.96 2.33
CA SER A 42 12.04 2.32 2.70
C SER A 42 12.70 2.34 4.08
N LYS A 43 13.93 2.85 4.15
CA LYS A 43 14.64 3.09 5.41
C LYS A 43 14.17 4.35 6.16
N LYS A 44 13.22 5.09 5.58
CA LYS A 44 12.74 6.38 6.11
C LYS A 44 11.34 6.32 6.69
N ILE A 45 10.60 5.23 6.49
CA ILE A 45 9.22 5.10 6.99
C ILE A 45 9.26 4.32 8.30
N ASP A 46 8.68 4.88 9.35
CA ASP A 46 8.65 4.24 10.67
C ASP A 46 7.37 3.43 10.87
N LYS A 47 6.25 3.89 10.30
CA LYS A 47 4.93 3.29 10.50
C LYS A 47 4.06 3.37 9.25
N PHE A 48 3.15 2.41 9.14
CA PHE A 48 2.15 2.33 8.08
C PHE A 48 0.73 2.43 8.65
N ILE A 49 -0.15 3.12 7.92
CA ILE A 49 -1.60 3.07 8.08
C ILE A 49 -2.20 2.78 6.69
N LEU A 50 -3.16 1.86 6.65
CA LEU A 50 -3.98 1.54 5.49
C LEU A 50 -5.34 2.23 5.61
#